data_AF-A0A2Z7BYI2-F1
#
_entry.id   AF-A0A2Z7BYI2-F1
#
_cell.length_a   1.000
_cell.length_b   1.000
_cell.length_c   1.000
_cell.angle_alpha   90.00
_cell.angle_beta   90.00
_cell.angle_gamma   90.00
#
_symmetry.space_group_name_H-M   'P 1'
#
loop_
_entity.id
_entity.type
_entity.pdbx_description
1 polymer ?
#
loop_
_entity_poly.entity_id
_entity_poly.type
_entity_poly.pdbx_seq_one_letter_code
_entity_poly.pdbx_strand_id
1 'polypeptide(L)'
;MAPAAGKTSARSTNSLRVQSEGGYNELWDFNKDEFQCDGVSFHRHTVQARGMMLPAYHNSPLLVYVVQGSFISKSIPTTNFSWQRTLKVHKRSTSGTERSMEEANAANMKSAT
;
A
#
# COMPACT_ATOMS: atom_id res chain seq x y z
N MET A 1 19.93 -47.44 19.40
CA MET A 1 19.76 -46.42 18.33
C MET A 1 19.36 -45.12 18.99
N ALA A 2 20.29 -44.17 19.10
CA ALA A 2 19.98 -42.82 19.57
C ALA A 2 19.32 -42.03 18.42
N PRO A 3 18.32 -41.18 18.68
CA PRO A 3 17.80 -40.29 17.65
C PRO A 3 18.91 -39.32 17.24
N ALA A 4 19.11 -39.16 15.93
CA ALA A 4 20.01 -38.15 15.40
C ALA A 4 19.56 -36.78 15.92
N ALA A 5 20.42 -36.12 16.69
CA ALA A 5 20.22 -34.72 17.05
C ALA A 5 20.24 -33.91 15.75
N GLY A 6 19.06 -33.61 15.22
CA GLY A 6 18.88 -32.77 14.05
C GLY A 6 19.54 -31.43 14.32
N LYS A 7 20.43 -31.01 13.42
CA LYS A 7 21.12 -29.72 13.49
C LYS A 7 20.12 -28.60 13.17
N THR A 8 19.19 -28.32 14.08
CA THR A 8 18.31 -27.15 13.95
C THR A 8 19.12 -25.91 14.32
N SER A 9 19.44 -25.08 13.33
CA SER A 9 20.15 -23.82 13.55
C SER A 9 19.18 -22.77 14.06
N ALA A 10 19.35 -22.34 15.31
CA ALA A 10 18.55 -21.24 15.90
C ALA A 10 18.68 -19.91 15.13
N ARG A 11 19.68 -19.78 14.26
CA ARG A 11 19.87 -18.64 13.37
C ARG A 11 19.85 -19.13 11.93
N SER A 12 18.68 -19.03 11.30
CA SER A 12 18.58 -19.20 9.85
C SER A 12 19.09 -17.92 9.18
N THR A 13 20.29 -17.98 8.60
CA THR A 13 20.80 -16.90 7.74
C THR A 13 19.83 -16.72 6.58
N ASN A 14 19.44 -15.47 6.32
CA ASN A 14 18.59 -15.12 5.19
C ASN A 14 19.26 -15.55 3.86
N SER A 15 18.50 -16.12 2.95
CA SER A 15 19.03 -16.68 1.69
C SER A 15 19.06 -15.65 0.55
N LEU A 16 18.10 -14.71 0.53
CA LEU A 16 18.00 -13.69 -0.51
C LEU A 16 17.40 -12.39 0.03
N ARG A 17 18.07 -11.27 -0.28
CA ARG A 17 17.58 -9.92 0.00
C ARG A 17 17.28 -9.17 -1.29
N VAL A 18 16.03 -8.74 -1.45
CA VAL A 18 15.53 -7.96 -2.59
C VAL A 18 15.32 -6.52 -2.16
N GLN A 19 16.01 -5.57 -2.80
CA GLN A 19 15.88 -4.13 -2.54
C GLN A 19 14.75 -3.54 -3.37
N SER A 20 14.02 -2.58 -2.79
CA SER A 20 12.98 -1.81 -3.45
C SER A 20 13.06 -0.34 -3.03
N GLU A 21 12.39 0.56 -3.77
CA GLU A 21 12.36 1.99 -3.45
C GLU A 21 11.84 2.24 -2.02
N GLY A 22 10.82 1.48 -1.61
CA GLY A 22 10.19 1.59 -0.30
C GLY A 22 10.82 0.76 0.82
N GLY A 23 11.97 0.11 0.59
CA GLY A 23 12.66 -0.71 1.59
C GLY A 23 13.27 -1.99 1.02
N TYR A 24 13.12 -3.11 1.73
CA TYR A 24 13.66 -4.39 1.27
C TYR A 24 12.91 -5.59 1.84
N ASN A 25 13.01 -6.70 1.12
CA ASN A 25 12.42 -7.98 1.47
C ASN A 25 13.53 -9.01 1.68
N GLU A 26 13.41 -9.79 2.73
CA GLU A 26 14.31 -10.85 3.10
C GLU A 26 13.56 -12.18 3.00
N LEU A 27 14.08 -13.10 2.18
CA LEU A 27 13.49 -14.40 1.93
C LEU A 27 14.39 -15.51 2.48
N TRP A 28 13.78 -16.44 3.21
CA TRP A 28 14.44 -17.66 3.65
C TRP A 28 14.19 -18.75 2.61
N ASP A 29 15.22 -19.55 2.34
CA ASP A 29 15.12 -20.66 1.41
C ASP A 29 14.20 -21.75 1.99
N PHE A 30 13.03 -21.89 1.38
CA PHE A 30 12.04 -22.91 1.73
C PHE A 30 12.59 -24.33 1.53
N ASN A 31 13.63 -24.53 0.71
CA ASN A 31 14.18 -25.85 0.43
C ASN A 31 15.10 -26.41 1.52
N LYS A 32 15.33 -25.67 2.61
CA LYS A 32 16.07 -26.21 3.76
C LYS A 32 15.21 -27.20 4.52
N ASP A 33 15.82 -28.29 4.96
CA ASP A 33 15.16 -29.40 5.69
C ASP A 33 14.28 -28.92 6.86
N GLU A 34 14.72 -27.90 7.58
CA GLU A 34 13.99 -27.29 8.70
C GLU A 34 12.62 -26.73 8.26
N PHE A 35 12.56 -26.05 7.11
CA PHE A 35 11.34 -25.40 6.62
C PHE A 35 10.46 -26.36 5.80
N GLN A 36 11.08 -27.32 5.07
CA GLN A 36 10.34 -28.34 4.34
C GLN A 36 9.63 -29.32 5.27
N CYS A 37 10.26 -29.71 6.38
CA CYS A 37 9.64 -30.61 7.37
C CYS A 37 8.38 -30.00 7.99
N ASP A 38 8.37 -28.68 8.20
CA ASP A 38 7.25 -27.95 8.78
C ASP A 38 6.25 -27.43 7.73
N GLY A 39 6.61 -27.47 6.45
CA GLY A 39 5.77 -26.99 5.35
C GLY A 39 5.53 -25.48 5.37
N VAL A 40 6.43 -24.70 5.99
CA VAL A 40 6.29 -23.25 6.16
C VAL A 40 7.32 -22.49 5.35
N SER A 41 6.91 -21.35 4.76
CA SER A 41 7.85 -20.41 4.15
C SER A 41 7.91 -19.13 4.98
N PHE A 42 9.13 -18.62 5.20
CA PHE A 42 9.36 -17.43 6.01
C PHE A 42 9.94 -16.30 5.16
N HIS A 43 9.39 -15.10 5.35
CA HIS A 43 9.86 -13.88 4.72
C HIS A 43 9.68 -12.70 5.67
N ARG A 44 10.52 -11.68 5.53
CA ARG A 44 10.53 -10.49 6.36
C ARG A 44 10.54 -9.27 5.46
N HIS A 45 9.62 -8.37 5.73
CA HIS A 45 9.46 -7.13 4.98
C HIS A 45 9.89 -5.97 5.86
N THR A 46 10.84 -5.18 5.37
CA THR A 46 11.20 -3.91 5.98
C THR A 46 10.71 -2.80 5.07
N VAL A 47 9.64 -2.12 5.49
CA VAL A 47 9.07 -0.99 4.76
C VAL A 47 9.54 0.30 5.43
N GLN A 48 10.17 1.17 4.65
CA GLN A 48 10.64 2.48 5.11
C GLN A 48 9.48 3.46 5.30
N ALA A 49 9.73 4.57 5.97
CA ALA A 49 8.72 5.62 6.16
C ALA A 49 8.21 6.12 4.79
N ARG A 50 6.88 6.16 4.63
CA ARG A 50 6.19 6.48 3.35
C ARG A 50 6.42 5.46 2.23
N GLY A 51 7.10 4.35 2.51
CA GLY A 51 7.16 3.20 1.61
C GLY A 51 5.80 2.50 1.52
N MET A 52 5.51 1.97 0.35
CA MET A 52 4.29 1.20 0.10
C MET A 52 4.68 -0.18 -0.41
N MET A 53 4.22 -1.22 0.29
CA MET A 53 4.23 -2.56 -0.26
C MET A 53 3.11 -2.67 -1.30
N LEU A 54 3.46 -3.09 -2.51
CA LEU A 54 2.49 -3.36 -3.55
C LEU A 54 1.59 -4.54 -3.13
N PRO A 55 0.28 -4.51 -3.46
CA PRO A 55 -0.60 -5.63 -3.18
C PRO A 55 -0.08 -6.93 -3.80
N ALA A 56 -0.02 -7.97 -2.98
CA ALA A 56 0.38 -9.31 -3.39
C ALA A 56 -0.62 -10.34 -2.84
N TYR A 57 -0.86 -11.39 -3.62
CA TYR A 57 -1.70 -12.51 -3.22
C TYR A 57 -0.83 -13.74 -3.06
N HIS A 58 -1.08 -14.48 -1.99
CA HIS A 58 -0.42 -15.75 -1.69
C HIS A 58 -1.43 -16.89 -1.86
N ASN A 59 -0.95 -18.02 -2.38
CA ASN A 59 -1.72 -19.26 -2.52
C ASN A 59 -1.77 -20.07 -1.21
N SER A 60 -0.97 -19.68 -0.20
CA SER A 60 -0.94 -20.28 1.14
C SER A 60 -1.50 -19.30 2.18
N PRO A 61 -2.05 -19.81 3.31
CA PRO A 61 -2.43 -18.96 4.43
C PRO A 61 -1.19 -18.24 4.98
N LEU A 62 -1.35 -16.95 5.29
CA LEU A 62 -0.28 -16.09 5.78
C LEU A 62 -0.55 -15.64 7.21
N LEU A 63 0.45 -15.79 8.08
CA LEU A 63 0.49 -15.18 9.40
C LEU A 63 1.48 -14.00 9.39
N VAL A 64 1.00 -12.80 9.71
CA VAL A 64 1.83 -11.58 9.71
C VAL A 64 2.08 -11.14 11.15
N TYR A 65 3.36 -10.93 11.50
CA TYR A 65 3.77 -10.41 12.79
C TYR A 65 4.54 -9.09 12.63
N VAL A 66 4.11 -8.05 13.35
CA VAL A 66 4.76 -6.74 13.34
C VAL A 66 5.84 -6.70 14.40
N VAL A 67 7.10 -6.76 13.96
CA VAL A 67 8.25 -6.68 14.87
C VAL A 67 8.48 -5.24 15.34
N GLN A 68 8.32 -4.26 14.44
CA GLN A 68 8.58 -2.84 14.74
C GLN A 68 7.68 -1.94 13.90
N GLY A 69 7.15 -0.89 14.54
CA GLY A 69 6.39 0.17 13.89
C GLY A 69 4.89 -0.12 13.76
N SER A 70 4.23 0.65 12.90
CA SER A 70 2.80 0.54 12.60
C SER A 70 2.57 0.73 11.11
N PHE A 71 1.58 0.03 10.56
CA PHE A 71 1.24 0.09 9.14
C PHE A 71 -0.27 0.06 8.92
N ILE A 72 -0.70 0.42 7.71
CA ILE A 72 -2.09 0.36 7.30
C ILE A 72 -2.20 -0.72 6.24
N SER A 73 -2.99 -1.75 6.50
CA SER A 73 -3.35 -2.77 5.52
C SER A 73 -4.78 -2.58 5.07
N LYS A 74 -5.04 -2.77 3.78
CA LYS A 74 -6.38 -2.86 3.21
C LYS A 74 -6.44 -4.10 2.35
N SER A 75 -7.10 -5.15 2.83
CA SER A 75 -7.59 -6.20 1.95
C SER A 75 -8.84 -5.69 1.25
N ILE A 76 -8.98 -5.98 -0.04
CA ILE A 76 -10.23 -5.75 -0.78
C ILE A 76 -10.97 -7.09 -0.78
N PRO A 77 -11.87 -7.36 0.18
CA PRO A 77 -12.81 -8.45 -0.01
C PRO A 77 -13.73 -8.10 -1.18
N THR A 78 -14.13 -9.10 -1.95
CA THR A 78 -14.99 -9.00 -3.15
C THR A 78 -16.41 -8.46 -2.88
N THR A 79 -16.71 -8.02 -1.66
CA THR A 79 -18.01 -7.44 -1.27
C THR A 79 -17.90 -5.97 -0.89
N ASN A 80 -19.05 -5.29 -0.95
CA ASN A 80 -19.26 -3.84 -0.97
C ASN A 80 -18.22 -3.02 -0.17
N PHE A 81 -17.31 -2.37 -0.90
CA PHE A 81 -16.24 -1.55 -0.34
C PHE A 81 -16.80 -0.23 0.20
N SER A 82 -16.65 0.04 1.51
CA SER A 82 -17.34 1.12 2.21
C SER A 82 -16.52 2.41 2.42
N TRP A 83 -15.29 2.52 1.89
CA TRP A 83 -14.50 3.75 2.04
C TRP A 83 -14.98 4.83 1.08
N GLN A 84 -15.56 5.91 1.63
CA GLN A 84 -15.94 7.08 0.86
C GLN A 84 -14.87 8.17 0.96
N ARG A 85 -14.45 8.69 -0.19
CA ARG A 85 -13.55 9.84 -0.26
C ARG A 85 -14.39 11.11 -0.43
N THR A 86 -14.35 12.01 0.56
CA THR A 86 -14.93 13.35 0.38
C THR A 86 -14.00 14.20 -0.47
N LEU A 87 -14.42 14.55 -1.68
CA LEU A 87 -13.70 15.52 -2.51
C LEU A 87 -14.22 16.93 -2.16
N LYS A 88 -13.34 17.78 -1.63
CA LYS A 88 -13.65 19.21 -1.47
C LYS A 88 -13.47 19.88 -2.83
N VAL A 89 -14.57 20.17 -3.52
CA VAL A 89 -14.55 20.96 -4.76
C VAL A 89 -14.40 22.43 -4.38
N HIS A 90 -13.28 23.04 -4.79
CA HIS A 90 -13.07 24.47 -4.60
C HIS A 90 -13.80 25.23 -5.73
N LYS A 91 -14.95 25.85 -5.43
CA LYS A 91 -15.61 26.75 -6.38
C LYS A 91 -14.85 28.08 -6.41
N ARG A 92 -14.19 28.38 -7.52
CA ARG A 92 -13.66 29.72 -7.80
C ARG A 92 -14.86 30.63 -8.04
N SER A 93 -15.14 31.53 -7.10
CA SER A 93 -16.18 32.55 -7.27
C SER A 93 -15.74 33.52 -8.36
N THR A 94 -16.36 33.43 -9.55
CA THR A 94 -16.33 34.49 -10.57
C THR A 94 -17.48 35.48 -10.32
N SER A 95 -17.79 35.81 -9.07
CA SER A 95 -18.85 36.77 -8.72
C SER A 95 -18.54 38.22 -9.13
N GLY A 96 -17.32 38.50 -9.62
CA GLY A 96 -16.89 39.84 -10.03
C GLY A 96 -16.99 40.11 -11.54
N THR A 97 -17.11 39.09 -12.39
CA THR A 97 -17.04 39.27 -13.86
C THR A 97 -18.42 39.36 -14.52
N GLU A 98 -19.45 38.75 -13.92
CA GLU A 98 -20.80 38.72 -14.51
C GLU A 98 -21.50 40.08 -14.46
N ARG A 99 -21.32 40.88 -13.39
CA ARG A 99 -21.91 42.23 -13.30
C ARG A 99 -21.34 43.20 -14.35
N SER A 100 -20.06 43.07 -14.69
CA SER A 100 -19.41 43.94 -15.69
C SER A 100 -19.84 43.62 -17.12
N MET A 101 -20.14 42.36 -17.45
CA MET A 101 -20.62 41.98 -18.79
C MET A 101 -22.07 42.36 -19.02
N GLU A 102 -22.91 42.31 -17.99
CA GLU A 102 -24.32 42.71 -18.10
C GLU A 102 -24.48 44.25 -18.20
N GLU A 103 -23.66 45.01 -17.45
CA GLU A 103 -23.60 46.47 -17.61
C GLU A 103 -23.03 46.89 -18.98
N ALA A 104 -22.02 46.16 -19.49
CA ALA A 104 -21.47 46.41 -20.83
C ALA A 104 -22.48 46.10 -21.95
N ASN A 105 -23.26 45.02 -21.83
CA ASN A 105 -24.31 44.69 -22.79
C ASN A 105 -25.51 45.65 -22.70
N ALA A 106 -25.89 46.08 -21.49
CA ALA A 106 -26.94 47.08 -21.30
C ALA A 106 -26.56 48.46 -21.83
N ALA A 107 -25.28 48.84 -21.77
CA ALA A 107 -24.77 50.08 -22.36
C ALA A 107 -24.78 50.03 -23.90
N ASN A 108 -24.42 48.89 -24.49
CA ASN A 108 -24.40 48.73 -25.94
C ASN A 108 -25.82 48.81 -26.57
N MET A 109 -26.83 48.29 -25.88
CA MET A 109 -28.22 48.32 -26.38
C MET A 109 -28.88 49.71 -26.32
N LYS A 110 -28.35 50.66 -25.52
CA LYS A 110 -28.88 52.04 -25.43
C LYS A 110 -28.30 53.00 -26.47
N SER A 111 -27.28 52.60 -27.21
CA SER A 111 -26.67 53.40 -28.29
C SER A 111 -27.29 53.15 -29.67
N ALA A 112 -28.25 52.23 -29.78
CA ALA A 112 -28.84 51.78 -31.05
C ALA A 112 -30.25 52.33 -31.31
N THR A 113 -30.61 53.47 -30.74
CA THR A 113 -31.86 54.23 -31.03
C THR A 113 -31.54 55.71 -31.04
#